data_AF-A0A2E8RXA8-F1
#
_entry.id   AF-A0A2E8RXA8-F1
#
_cell.length_a   1.000
_cell.length_b   1.000
_cell.length_c   1.000
_cell.angle_alpha   90.00
_cell.angle_beta   90.00
_cell.angle_gamma   90.00
#
_symmetry.space_group_name_H-M   'P 1'
#
loop_
_entity.id
_entity.type
_entity.pdbx_description
1 polymer ?
#
loop_
_entity_poly.entity_id
_entity_poly.type
_entity_poly.pdbx_seq_one_letter_code
_entity_poly.pdbx_strand_id
1 'polypeptide(L)'
;MEGDMTTKNILTLMGAIIGLQGIGIFFGAESITTEAFAAMKPDPVGIEIGAMLHEAMAVMMVMVGIILLSARNLEPAAGAQVLIGASIGITLTVGQGFYHMFTTVVAPPLPVLLLTSAMAVLGFVTAIKAKGSAESAD
;
A
#
# COMPACT_ATOMS: atom_id res chain seq x y z
N MET A 1 11.96 -8.08 -24.75
CA MET A 1 12.80 -7.83 -23.55
C MET A 1 12.33 -6.64 -22.69
N GLU A 2 11.34 -5.84 -23.10
CA GLU A 2 10.93 -4.60 -22.38
C GLU A 2 9.98 -4.84 -21.18
N GLY A 3 9.25 -5.95 -21.16
CA GLY A 3 8.30 -6.29 -20.09
C GLY A 3 8.95 -6.63 -18.74
N ASP A 4 10.14 -7.24 -18.76
CA ASP A 4 10.81 -7.78 -17.56
C ASP A 4 11.37 -6.66 -16.65
N MET A 5 11.98 -5.65 -17.29
CA MET A 5 12.52 -4.49 -16.58
C MET A 5 11.41 -3.65 -15.93
N THR A 6 10.23 -3.61 -16.54
CA THR A 6 9.10 -2.81 -16.06
C THR A 6 8.48 -3.43 -14.80
N THR A 7 8.24 -4.75 -14.78
CA THR A 7 7.69 -5.46 -13.61
C THR A 7 8.60 -5.33 -12.39
N LYS A 8 9.90 -5.58 -12.57
CA LYS A 8 10.91 -5.43 -11.51
C LYS A 8 10.93 -4.01 -10.93
N ASN A 9 10.91 -3.00 -11.79
CA ASN A 9 10.95 -1.60 -11.36
C ASN A 9 9.71 -1.22 -10.55
N ILE A 10 8.53 -1.66 -10.99
CA ILE A 10 7.27 -1.36 -10.28
C ILE A 10 7.18 -2.11 -8.94
N LEU A 11 7.58 -3.38 -8.88
CA LEU A 11 7.71 -4.11 -7.62
C LEU A 11 8.68 -3.42 -6.64
N THR A 12 9.80 -2.93 -7.16
CA THR A 12 10.79 -2.20 -6.36
C THR A 12 10.23 -0.87 -5.84
N LEU A 13 9.57 -0.10 -6.71
CA LEU A 13 8.97 1.18 -6.37
C LEU A 13 7.87 1.02 -5.31
N MET A 14 6.91 0.12 -5.56
CA MET A 14 5.81 -0.15 -4.63
C MET A 14 6.34 -0.68 -3.30
N GLY A 15 7.27 -1.63 -3.34
CA GLY A 15 7.87 -2.19 -2.13
C GLY A 15 8.59 -1.14 -1.28
N ALA A 16 9.35 -0.25 -1.91
CA ALA A 16 10.04 0.83 -1.23
C ALA A 16 9.07 1.87 -0.65
N ILE A 17 8.09 2.33 -1.43
CA ILE A 17 7.12 3.35 -0.97
C ILE A 17 6.26 2.80 0.17
N ILE A 18 5.68 1.61 0.01
CA ILE A 18 4.82 1.00 1.04
C ILE A 18 5.63 0.70 2.31
N GLY A 19 6.86 0.18 2.15
CA GLY A 19 7.74 -0.07 3.29
C GLY A 19 8.12 1.20 4.05
N LEU A 20 8.52 2.27 3.34
CA LEU A 20 8.87 3.55 3.94
C LEU A 20 7.65 4.22 4.60
N GLN A 21 6.47 4.12 4.02
CA GLN A 21 5.23 4.58 4.64
C GLN A 21 4.96 3.85 5.95
N GLY A 22 5.09 2.51 5.97
CA GLY A 22 4.96 1.72 7.18
C GLY A 22 5.94 2.18 8.27
N ILE A 23 7.21 2.39 7.92
CA ILE A 23 8.21 2.91 8.86
C ILE A 23 7.80 4.29 9.40
N GLY A 24 7.36 5.21 8.54
CA GLY A 24 6.90 6.53 8.96
C GLY A 24 5.68 6.49 9.89
N ILE A 25 4.71 5.61 9.60
CA ILE A 25 3.52 5.43 10.44
C ILE A 25 3.90 4.83 11.79
N PHE A 26 4.84 3.89 11.85
CA PHE A 26 5.29 3.29 13.10
C PHE A 26 5.82 4.35 14.08
N PHE A 27 6.78 5.18 13.63
CA PHE A 27 7.36 6.22 14.48
C PHE A 27 6.42 7.42 14.70
N GLY A 28 5.43 7.61 13.82
CA GLY A 28 4.45 8.69 13.90
C GLY A 28 3.12 8.30 14.54
N ALA A 29 2.97 7.06 15.05
CA ALA A 29 1.68 6.47 15.41
C ALA A 29 0.87 7.30 16.42
N GLU A 30 1.54 7.79 17.47
CA GLU A 30 0.91 8.65 18.48
C GLU A 30 0.43 9.97 17.86
N SER A 31 1.30 10.67 17.11
CA SER A 31 0.96 11.95 16.44
C SER A 31 -0.22 11.77 15.48
N ILE A 32 -0.19 10.72 14.65
CA ILE A 32 -1.26 10.40 13.72
C ILE A 32 -2.56 10.18 14.49
N THR A 33 -2.51 9.46 15.60
CA THR A 33 -3.70 9.20 16.43
C THR A 33 -4.23 10.48 17.06
N THR A 34 -3.37 11.29 17.67
CA THR A 34 -3.78 12.56 18.29
C THR A 34 -4.43 13.50 17.28
N GLU A 35 -3.85 13.62 16.08
CA GLU A 35 -4.37 14.48 15.02
C GLU A 35 -5.66 13.94 14.40
N ALA A 36 -5.69 12.65 14.05
CA ALA A 36 -6.84 12.02 13.41
C ALA A 36 -8.08 12.06 14.32
N PHE A 37 -7.90 11.81 15.62
CA PHE A 37 -8.99 11.75 16.58
C PHE A 37 -9.26 13.07 17.31
N ALA A 38 -8.56 14.17 16.98
CA ALA A 38 -8.67 15.45 17.70
C ALA A 38 -10.13 15.94 17.89
N ALA A 39 -10.99 15.77 16.87
CA ALA A 39 -12.40 16.14 16.92
C ALA A 39 -13.21 15.36 17.99
N MET A 40 -12.76 14.16 18.35
CA MET A 40 -13.38 13.31 19.37
C MET A 40 -12.86 13.56 20.79
N LYS A 41 -11.84 14.40 20.98
CA LYS A 41 -11.20 14.67 22.28
C LYS A 41 -10.82 13.36 23.01
N PRO A 42 -9.99 12.50 22.39
CA PRO A 42 -9.63 11.22 22.97
C PRO A 42 -8.92 11.43 24.32
N ASP A 43 -9.21 10.55 25.27
CA ASP A 43 -8.42 10.47 26.50
C ASP A 43 -7.06 9.80 26.23
N PRO A 44 -6.12 9.82 27.19
CA PRO A 44 -4.81 9.22 26.99
C PRO A 44 -4.83 7.74 26.64
N VAL A 45 -5.80 6.98 27.17
CA VAL A 45 -5.94 5.54 26.90
C VAL A 45 -6.40 5.31 25.46
N GLY A 46 -7.33 6.14 24.96
CA GLY A 46 -7.76 6.12 23.57
C GLY A 46 -6.63 6.45 22.59
N ILE A 47 -5.75 7.39 22.95
CA ILE A 47 -4.55 7.70 22.16
C ILE A 47 -3.60 6.51 22.13
N GLU A 48 -3.33 5.87 23.27
CA GLU A 48 -2.46 4.69 23.36
C GLU A 48 -3.00 3.52 22.51
N ILE A 49 -4.29 3.22 22.61
CA ILE A 49 -4.93 2.18 21.79
C ILE A 49 -4.83 2.51 20.30
N GLY A 50 -5.14 3.75 19.92
CA GLY A 50 -5.05 4.17 18.53
C GLY A 50 -3.62 4.12 17.98
N ALA A 51 -2.61 4.45 18.80
CA ALA A 51 -1.21 4.35 18.43
C ALA A 51 -0.82 2.88 18.18
N MET A 52 -1.17 1.96 19.09
CA MET A 52 -0.93 0.52 18.92
C MET A 52 -1.55 -0.03 17.62
N LEU A 53 -2.73 0.46 17.22
CA LEU A 53 -3.37 0.06 15.97
C LEU A 53 -2.61 0.58 14.73
N HIS A 54 -2.11 1.83 14.78
CA HIS A 54 -1.26 2.37 13.71
C HIS A 54 0.09 1.64 13.62
N GLU A 55 0.69 1.27 14.75
CA GLU A 55 1.91 0.47 14.79
C GLU A 55 1.69 -0.93 14.18
N ALA A 56 0.59 -1.60 14.53
CA ALA A 56 0.24 -2.90 13.94
C ALA A 56 0.04 -2.79 12.42
N MET A 57 -0.68 -1.75 11.97
CA MET A 57 -0.84 -1.46 10.54
C MET A 57 0.51 -1.19 9.86
N ALA A 58 1.38 -0.42 10.49
CA ALA A 58 2.71 -0.12 10.00
C ALA A 58 3.56 -1.38 9.80
N VAL A 59 3.56 -2.30 10.77
CA VAL A 59 4.29 -3.58 10.64
C VAL A 59 3.75 -4.39 9.46
N MET A 60 2.43 -4.44 9.25
CA MET A 60 1.85 -5.10 8.08
C MET A 60 2.29 -4.44 6.77
N MET A 61 2.35 -3.11 6.71
CA MET A 61 2.83 -2.39 5.53
C MET A 61 4.31 -2.68 5.24
N VAL A 62 5.17 -2.69 6.27
CA VAL A 62 6.58 -3.06 6.12
C VAL A 62 6.72 -4.48 5.60
N MET A 63 5.95 -5.43 6.16
CA MET A 63 5.93 -6.81 5.69
C MET A 63 5.54 -6.90 4.20
N VAL A 64 4.48 -6.21 3.78
CA VAL A 64 4.09 -6.15 2.36
C VAL A 64 5.21 -5.55 1.50
N GLY A 65 5.85 -4.47 1.96
CA GLY A 65 6.98 -3.86 1.28
C GLY A 65 8.14 -4.85 1.05
N ILE A 66 8.50 -5.63 2.07
CA ILE A 66 9.54 -6.67 1.99
C ILE A 66 9.14 -7.78 1.01
N ILE A 67 7.88 -8.22 1.03
CA ILE A 67 7.38 -9.24 0.09
C ILE A 67 7.52 -8.74 -1.35
N LEU A 68 7.10 -7.51 -1.64
CA LEU A 68 7.21 -6.91 -2.98
C LEU A 68 8.67 -6.75 -3.43
N LEU A 69 9.55 -6.31 -2.53
CA LEU A 69 10.99 -6.20 -2.82
C LEU A 69 11.63 -7.57 -3.08
N SER A 70 11.17 -8.61 -2.40
CA SER A 70 11.65 -9.98 -2.60
C SER A 70 11.15 -10.55 -3.94
N ALA A 71 9.93 -10.21 -4.33
CA ALA A 71 9.32 -10.64 -5.59
C ALA A 71 9.94 -10.00 -6.84
N ARG A 72 10.72 -8.92 -6.72
CA ARG A 72 11.28 -8.16 -7.86
C ARG A 72 12.23 -8.96 -8.76
N ASN A 73 12.77 -10.07 -8.27
CA ASN A 73 13.70 -10.94 -8.99
C ASN A 73 13.03 -12.22 -9.52
N LEU A 74 11.71 -12.36 -9.38
CA LEU A 74 10.97 -13.46 -9.98
C LEU A 74 10.92 -13.32 -11.49
N GLU A 75 10.68 -14.44 -12.17
CA GLU A 75 10.38 -14.44 -13.61
C GLU A 75 9.19 -13.52 -13.92
N PRO A 76 9.17 -12.87 -15.10
CA PRO A 76 8.19 -11.82 -15.40
C PRO A 76 6.73 -12.23 -15.19
N ALA A 77 6.36 -13.46 -15.54
CA ALA A 77 5.01 -13.98 -15.35
C ALA A 77 4.63 -14.12 -13.86
N ALA A 78 5.54 -14.65 -13.04
CA ALA A 78 5.34 -14.78 -11.59
C ALA A 78 5.33 -13.40 -10.89
N GLY A 79 6.24 -12.50 -11.27
CA GLY A 79 6.25 -11.13 -10.78
C GLY A 79 4.96 -10.36 -11.11
N ALA A 80 4.42 -10.56 -12.33
CA ALA A 80 3.15 -9.97 -12.73
C ALA A 80 1.97 -10.49 -11.89
N GLN A 81 1.95 -11.79 -11.53
CA GLN A 81 0.93 -12.32 -10.63
C GLN A 81 1.00 -11.71 -9.23
N VAL A 82 2.21 -11.51 -8.69
CA VAL A 82 2.40 -10.81 -7.41
C VAL A 82 1.88 -9.37 -7.51
N LEU A 83 2.18 -8.65 -8.61
CA LEU A 83 1.65 -7.30 -8.82
C LEU A 83 0.13 -7.25 -8.89
N ILE A 84 -0.53 -8.22 -9.55
CA ILE A 84 -2.00 -8.30 -9.58
C ILE A 84 -2.54 -8.47 -8.16
N GLY A 85 -2.03 -9.46 -7.42
CA GLY A 85 -2.48 -9.74 -6.06
C GLY A 85 -2.29 -8.53 -5.14
N ALA A 86 -1.13 -7.89 -5.19
CA ALA A 86 -0.84 -6.68 -4.44
C ALA A 86 -1.76 -5.52 -4.83
N SER A 87 -1.99 -5.31 -6.13
CA SER A 87 -2.85 -4.21 -6.62
C SER A 87 -4.29 -4.40 -6.21
N ILE A 88 -4.80 -5.64 -6.21
CA ILE A 88 -6.15 -5.96 -5.70
C ILE A 88 -6.24 -5.67 -4.21
N GLY A 89 -5.28 -6.17 -3.42
CA GLY A 89 -5.24 -5.92 -1.97
C GLY A 89 -5.21 -4.42 -1.64
N ILE A 90 -4.34 -3.68 -2.33
CA ILE A 90 -4.27 -2.22 -2.19
C ILE A 90 -5.59 -1.55 -2.59
N THR A 91 -6.21 -1.98 -3.69
CA THR A 91 -7.50 -1.42 -4.15
C THR A 91 -8.59 -1.60 -3.09
N LEU A 92 -8.65 -2.76 -2.43
CA LEU A 92 -9.59 -2.99 -1.32
C LEU A 92 -9.30 -2.05 -0.14
N THR A 93 -8.03 -1.87 0.22
CA THR A 93 -7.61 -0.95 1.29
C THR A 93 -8.00 0.50 0.98
N VAL A 94 -7.68 1.02 -0.21
CA VAL A 94 -8.03 2.41 -0.56
C VAL A 94 -9.53 2.58 -0.77
N GLY A 95 -10.24 1.56 -1.27
CA GLY A 95 -11.69 1.57 -1.39
C GLY A 95 -12.39 1.71 -0.04
N GLN A 96 -11.93 0.97 0.97
CA GLN A 96 -12.39 1.14 2.35
C GLN A 96 -12.05 2.54 2.90
N GLY A 97 -10.85 3.06 2.61
CA GLY A 97 -10.45 4.41 3.01
C GLY A 97 -11.34 5.50 2.41
N PHE A 98 -11.63 5.44 1.11
CA PHE A 98 -12.59 6.35 0.47
C PHE A 98 -14.01 6.19 1.01
N TYR A 99 -14.45 4.98 1.36
CA TYR A 99 -15.73 4.79 2.01
C TYR A 99 -15.81 5.51 3.37
N HIS A 100 -14.74 5.47 4.17
CA HIS A 100 -14.69 6.17 5.46
C HIS A 100 -14.58 7.70 5.35
N MET A 101 -14.04 8.24 4.24
CA MET A 101 -14.07 9.69 3.98
C MET A 101 -15.49 10.29 4.04
N PHE A 102 -16.53 9.48 3.76
CA PHE A 102 -17.92 9.94 3.69
C PHE A 102 -18.82 9.39 4.80
N THR A 103 -18.34 8.42 5.58
CA THR A 103 -19.18 7.70 6.55
C THR A 103 -18.72 7.84 7.99
N THR A 104 -17.52 8.37 8.24
CA THR A 104 -16.99 8.56 9.59
C THR A 104 -16.65 10.02 9.87
N VAL A 105 -16.70 10.41 11.15
CA VAL A 105 -16.34 11.76 11.61
C VAL A 105 -14.84 12.03 11.43
N VAL A 106 -14.02 10.98 11.47
CA VAL A 106 -12.58 11.04 11.19
C VAL A 106 -12.34 10.61 9.76
N ALA A 107 -11.62 11.44 9.02
CA ALA A 107 -11.27 11.19 7.63
C ALA A 107 -9.84 10.61 7.55
N PRO A 108 -9.61 9.53 6.78
CA PRO A 108 -8.26 9.08 6.48
C PRO A 108 -7.45 10.16 5.74
N PRO A 109 -6.11 10.14 5.84
CA PRO A 109 -5.26 11.15 5.20
C PRO A 109 -5.35 11.04 3.66
N LEU A 110 -5.99 12.04 3.05
CA LEU A 110 -6.23 12.09 1.60
C LEU A 110 -4.94 11.95 0.76
N PRO A 111 -3.79 12.57 1.11
CA PRO A 111 -2.56 12.38 0.35
C PRO A 111 -2.10 10.92 0.28
N VAL A 112 -2.25 10.17 1.38
CA VAL A 112 -1.89 8.75 1.43
C VAL A 112 -2.86 7.93 0.58
N LEU A 113 -4.16 8.20 0.67
CA LEU A 113 -5.16 7.52 -0.17
C LEU A 113 -4.86 7.69 -1.65
N LEU A 114 -4.63 8.93 -2.10
CA LEU A 114 -4.34 9.23 -3.51
C LEU A 114 -3.05 8.56 -4.01
N LEU A 115 -1.97 8.64 -3.23
CA LEU A 115 -0.69 8.00 -3.57
C LEU A 115 -0.85 6.48 -3.66
N THR A 116 -1.57 5.89 -2.72
CA THR A 116 -1.75 4.43 -2.67
C THR A 116 -2.66 3.95 -3.80
N SER A 117 -3.70 4.72 -4.16
CA SER A 117 -4.51 4.44 -5.35
C SER A 117 -3.69 4.51 -6.64
N ALA A 118 -2.81 5.50 -6.78
CA ALA A 118 -1.92 5.60 -7.92
C ALA A 118 -1.01 4.36 -8.03
N MET A 119 -0.46 3.87 -6.92
CA MET A 119 0.31 2.62 -6.91
C MET A 119 -0.52 1.41 -7.33
N ALA A 120 -1.78 1.30 -6.89
CA ALA A 120 -2.67 0.21 -7.29
C ALA A 120 -2.89 0.20 -8.81
N VAL A 121 -3.17 1.37 -9.39
CA VAL A 121 -3.36 1.52 -10.84
C VAL A 121 -2.08 1.19 -11.60
N LEU A 122 -0.94 1.72 -11.16
CA LEU A 122 0.35 1.45 -11.80
C LEU A 122 0.72 -0.04 -11.76
N GLY A 123 0.53 -0.70 -10.62
CA GLY A 123 0.76 -2.14 -10.47
C GLY A 123 -0.13 -2.96 -11.39
N PHE A 124 -1.43 -2.64 -11.43
CA PHE A 124 -2.40 -3.36 -12.25
C PHE A 124 -2.14 -3.21 -13.75
N VAL A 125 -1.91 -1.98 -14.23
CA VAL A 125 -1.60 -1.70 -15.63
C VAL A 125 -0.31 -2.39 -16.07
N THR A 126 0.72 -2.36 -15.22
CA THR A 126 2.00 -3.01 -15.51
C THR A 126 1.84 -4.52 -15.63
N ALA A 127 1.09 -5.13 -14.71
CA ALA A 127 0.89 -6.57 -14.72
C ALA A 127 0.09 -7.06 -15.94
N ILE A 128 -0.95 -6.32 -16.35
CA ILE A 128 -1.72 -6.65 -17.57
C ILE A 128 -0.83 -6.60 -18.81
N LYS A 129 0.00 -5.56 -18.94
CA LYS A 129 0.94 -5.43 -20.08
C LYS A 129 1.95 -6.57 -20.10
N ALA A 130 2.48 -6.95 -18.94
CA ALA A 130 3.42 -8.06 -18.81
C ALA A 130 2.78 -9.39 -19.24
N LYS A 131 1.52 -9.64 -18.84
CA LYS A 131 0.79 -10.85 -19.23
C LYS A 131 0.50 -10.91 -20.74
N GLY A 132 0.00 -9.83 -21.34
CA GLY A 132 -0.28 -9.78 -22.77
C GLY A 132 0.96 -9.95 -23.65
N SER A 133 2.13 -9.50 -23.17
CA SER A 133 3.40 -9.69 -23.89
C SER A 133 3.89 -11.15 -23.85
N ALA A 134 3.60 -11.88 -22.78
CA ALA A 134 3.95 -13.29 -22.64
C ALA A 134 3.11 -14.18 -23.56
N GLU A 135 1.79 -13.93 -23.64
CA GLU A 135 0.87 -14.69 -24.50
C GLU A 135 1.14 -14.49 -26.01
N SER A 136 1.76 -13.38 -26.41
CA SER A 136 2.12 -13.11 -27.81
C SER A 136 3.47 -13.70 -28.27
N ALA A 137 4.23 -14.29 -27.34
CA ALA A 137 5.57 -14.83 -27.60
C ALA A 137 5.60 -16.36 -27.75
N ASP A 138 4.46 -17.02 -27.47
CA ASP A 138 4.19 -18.45 -27.71
C ASP A 138 3.46 -18.64 -29.06
#